data_AF-A0A8H4NQ70-F1
#
_entry.id   AF-A0A8H4NQ70-F1
#
_cell.length_a   1.000
_cell.length_b   1.000
_cell.length_c   1.000
_cell.angle_alpha   90.00
_cell.angle_beta   90.00
_cell.angle_gamma   90.00
#
_symmetry.space_group_name_H-M   'P 1'
#
loop_
_entity.id
_entity.type
_entity.pdbx_description
1 polymer ?
#
loop_
_entity_poly.entity_id
_entity_poly.type
_entity_poly.pdbx_seq_one_letter_code
_entity_poly.pdbx_strand_id
1 'polypeptide(L)'
;MSNKPIVLVTEKGVHAIAHLAAGVSLSFTDPEPVLEVAVQGTLGVLESAITEPSIKSVVLMSSIVSITSGNKELPYRFTEADWNDAALTAVKKLGKESPSPLIYAARKVAGERAFWKFRDERSPSFTMTALNPTFVMGPQPGLETISKIGGTTRFIWQVFSGQEIPKP
;
A
#
# COMPACT_ATOMS: atom_id res chain seq x y z
N MET A 1 3.89 -12.91 -24.88
CA MET A 1 3.41 -13.73 -23.73
C MET A 1 2.09 -13.12 -23.29
N SER A 2 1.03 -13.93 -23.23
CA SER A 2 -0.34 -13.47 -22.99
C SER A 2 -0.49 -13.01 -21.54
N ASN A 3 -0.75 -11.72 -21.33
CA ASN A 3 -1.02 -11.11 -20.02
C ASN A 3 -2.44 -11.52 -19.58
N LYS A 4 -2.59 -12.74 -19.05
CA LYS A 4 -3.86 -13.16 -18.44
C LYS A 4 -4.00 -12.44 -17.10
N PRO A 5 -5.09 -11.69 -16.86
CA PRO A 5 -5.31 -11.05 -15.57
C PRO A 5 -5.37 -12.13 -14.49
N ILE A 6 -4.71 -11.88 -13.36
CA ILE A 6 -4.87 -12.69 -12.16
C ILE A 6 -6.29 -12.41 -11.65
N VAL A 7 -7.25 -13.25 -12.02
CA VAL A 7 -8.62 -13.20 -11.49
C VAL A 7 -8.60 -13.92 -10.15
N LEU A 8 -8.57 -13.14 -9.05
CA LEU A 8 -8.84 -13.66 -7.72
C LEU A 8 -10.33 -13.97 -7.65
N VAL A 9 -10.76 -15.24 -7.76
CA VAL A 9 -12.20 -15.58 -7.71
C VAL A 9 -12.73 -15.20 -6.32
N THR A 10 -13.70 -14.28 -6.26
CA THR A 10 -14.47 -14.02 -5.04
C THR A 10 -15.40 -15.22 -4.81
N GLU A 11 -15.35 -15.80 -3.61
CA GLU A 11 -16.31 -16.85 -3.24
C GLU A 11 -17.73 -16.27 -3.15
N LYS A 12 -18.72 -17.06 -3.56
CA LYS A 12 -20.14 -16.68 -3.42
C LYS A 12 -20.45 -16.41 -1.94
N GLY A 13 -21.11 -15.28 -1.67
CA GLY A 13 -21.55 -14.90 -0.32
C GLY A 13 -20.59 -13.99 0.45
N VAL A 14 -19.45 -13.63 -0.15
CA VAL A 14 -18.60 -12.55 0.37
C VAL A 14 -19.33 -11.21 0.20
N HIS A 15 -19.34 -10.39 1.24
CA HIS A 15 -19.99 -9.07 1.22
C HIS A 15 -19.00 -7.90 1.26
N ALA A 16 -17.77 -8.15 1.72
CA ALA A 16 -16.75 -7.13 1.82
C ALA A 16 -15.37 -7.72 1.53
N ILE A 17 -14.51 -6.93 0.91
CA ILE A 17 -13.12 -7.30 0.64
C ILE A 17 -12.21 -6.33 1.40
N ALA A 18 -11.28 -6.88 2.17
CA ALA A 18 -10.19 -6.12 2.76
C ALA A 18 -8.90 -6.46 2.00
N HIS A 19 -8.48 -5.59 1.07
CA HIS A 19 -7.21 -5.71 0.38
C HIS A 19 -6.08 -5.21 1.30
N LEU A 20 -5.62 -6.11 2.16
CA LEU A 20 -4.59 -5.83 3.15
C LEU A 20 -3.19 -5.88 2.54
N ALA A 21 -2.26 -5.16 3.16
CA ALA A 21 -0.87 -5.16 2.72
C ALA A 21 -0.30 -6.59 2.79
N ALA A 22 0.19 -7.10 1.65
CA ALA A 22 1.06 -8.26 1.64
C ALA A 22 2.36 -7.93 2.39
N GLY A 23 2.96 -8.92 3.05
CA GLY A 23 4.21 -8.77 3.80
C GLY A 23 5.25 -7.98 2.99
N VAL A 24 5.66 -6.83 3.52
CA VAL A 24 6.58 -5.92 2.84
C VAL A 24 7.99 -6.24 3.30
N SER A 25 8.82 -6.83 2.42
CA SER A 25 10.26 -6.61 2.54
C SER A 25 10.54 -5.18 2.07
N LEU A 26 11.08 -4.33 2.93
CA LEU A 26 11.51 -2.97 2.58
C LEU A 26 12.89 -3.01 1.88
N SER A 27 13.13 -4.03 1.06
CA SER A 27 14.38 -4.25 0.35
C SER A 27 14.09 -4.21 -1.15
N PHE A 28 13.83 -3.02 -1.67
CA PHE A 28 13.55 -2.79 -3.08
C PHE A 28 14.82 -2.38 -3.83
N THR A 29 15.02 -2.96 -5.01
CA THR A 29 16.16 -2.65 -5.89
C THR A 29 15.75 -2.14 -7.27
N ASP A 30 14.49 -2.36 -7.65
CA ASP A 30 13.94 -1.93 -8.94
C ASP A 30 12.52 -1.40 -8.73
N PRO A 31 12.27 -0.09 -8.94
CA PRO A 31 10.96 0.48 -8.67
C PRO A 31 9.88 0.03 -9.65
N GLU A 32 10.21 -0.20 -10.92
CA GLU A 32 9.23 -0.46 -11.96
C GLU A 32 8.34 -1.69 -11.66
N PRO A 33 8.89 -2.90 -11.43
CA PRO A 33 8.07 -4.05 -11.09
C PRO A 33 7.34 -3.88 -9.75
N VAL A 34 7.89 -3.11 -8.81
CA VAL A 34 7.28 -2.87 -7.50
C VAL A 34 6.02 -2.01 -7.63
N LEU A 35 6.07 -0.96 -8.44
CA LEU A 35 4.93 -0.11 -8.75
C LEU A 35 3.89 -0.86 -9.59
N GLU A 36 4.34 -1.62 -10.58
CA GLU A 36 3.45 -2.43 -11.43
C GLU A 36 2.65 -3.43 -10.59
N VAL A 37 3.31 -4.20 -9.73
CA VAL A 37 2.64 -5.17 -8.85
C VAL A 37 1.61 -4.49 -7.93
N ALA A 38 1.89 -3.27 -7.45
CA ALA A 38 0.93 -2.54 -6.62
C ALA A 38 -0.33 -2.12 -7.40
N VAL A 39 -0.15 -1.62 -8.62
CA VAL A 39 -1.26 -1.24 -9.49
C VAL A 39 -2.06 -2.46 -9.91
N GLN A 40 -1.40 -3.49 -10.44
CA GLN A 40 -2.06 -4.70 -10.93
C GLN A 40 -2.72 -5.50 -9.80
N GLY A 41 -2.11 -5.56 -8.62
CA GLY A 41 -2.72 -6.19 -7.44
C GLY A 41 -4.02 -5.50 -7.03
N THR A 42 -4.01 -4.16 -7.02
CA THR A 42 -5.20 -3.36 -6.70
C THR A 42 -6.29 -3.56 -7.75
N LEU A 43 -5.95 -3.43 -9.04
CA LEU A 43 -6.91 -3.58 -10.13
C LEU A 43 -7.45 -5.00 -10.24
N GLY A 44 -6.63 -6.03 -10.04
CA GLY A 44 -7.08 -7.42 -10.08
C GLY A 44 -8.13 -7.74 -9.02
N VAL A 45 -8.00 -7.18 -7.81
CA VAL A 45 -9.02 -7.30 -6.77
C VAL A 45 -10.31 -6.59 -7.18
N LEU A 46 -10.22 -5.36 -7.70
CA LEU A 46 -11.38 -4.56 -8.07
C LEU A 46 -12.13 -5.11 -9.29
N GLU A 47 -11.40 -5.57 -10.31
CA GLU A 47 -11.94 -6.22 -11.50
C GLU A 47 -12.58 -7.57 -11.16
N SER A 48 -12.12 -8.27 -10.12
CA SER A 48 -12.86 -9.41 -9.60
C SER A 48 -14.12 -8.98 -8.86
N ALA A 49 -13.99 -8.03 -7.93
CA ALA A 49 -15.09 -7.57 -7.09
C ALA A 49 -16.30 -7.08 -7.89
N ILE A 50 -16.06 -6.40 -9.02
CA ILE A 50 -17.15 -5.86 -9.86
C ILE A 50 -17.95 -6.96 -10.57
N THR A 51 -17.42 -8.18 -10.69
CA THR A 51 -18.14 -9.31 -11.28
C THR A 51 -19.05 -10.04 -10.29
N GLU A 52 -18.97 -9.72 -8.99
CA GLU A 52 -19.70 -10.39 -7.92
C GLU A 52 -20.70 -9.43 -7.23
N PRO A 53 -22.01 -9.50 -7.58
CA PRO A 53 -23.03 -8.58 -7.05
C PRO A 53 -23.22 -8.62 -5.53
N SER A 54 -22.77 -9.69 -4.85
CA SER A 54 -22.86 -9.76 -3.39
C SER A 54 -21.86 -8.84 -2.67
N ILE A 55 -20.81 -8.36 -3.35
CA ILE A 55 -19.85 -7.40 -2.79
C ILE A 55 -20.51 -6.04 -2.59
N LYS A 56 -20.41 -5.53 -1.35
CA LYS A 56 -20.96 -4.23 -0.94
C LYS A 56 -19.87 -3.21 -0.57
N SER A 57 -18.66 -3.68 -0.23
CA SER A 57 -17.56 -2.81 0.17
C SER A 57 -16.18 -3.38 -0.17
N VAL A 58 -15.28 -2.53 -0.63
CA VAL A 58 -13.86 -2.86 -0.81
C VAL A 58 -13.03 -1.83 -0.04
N VAL A 59 -12.21 -2.34 0.89
CA VAL A 59 -11.28 -1.56 1.70
C VAL A 59 -9.85 -1.82 1.22
N LEU A 60 -9.13 -0.76 0.85
CA LEU A 60 -7.71 -0.79 0.54
C LEU A 60 -6.88 -0.40 1.77
N MET A 61 -5.92 -1.25 2.14
CA MET A 61 -4.89 -0.88 3.11
C MET A 61 -3.76 -0.08 2.45
N SER A 62 -3.92 1.24 2.43
CA SER A 62 -2.92 2.18 1.95
C SER A 62 -1.90 2.53 3.05
N SER A 63 -1.45 3.79 3.14
CA SER A 63 -0.54 4.30 4.16
C SER A 63 -0.51 5.83 4.15
N ILE A 64 -0.16 6.44 5.28
CA ILE A 64 0.08 7.89 5.35
C ILE A 64 1.11 8.37 4.32
N VAL A 65 2.06 7.53 3.88
CA VAL A 65 3.06 7.93 2.88
C VAL A 65 2.45 8.20 1.49
N SER A 66 1.20 7.78 1.24
CA SER A 66 0.45 8.13 0.03
C SER A 66 0.04 9.60 0.00
N ILE A 67 -0.10 10.23 1.19
CA ILE A 67 -0.61 11.60 1.34
C ILE A 67 0.49 12.57 1.83
N THR A 68 1.43 12.11 2.67
CA THR A 68 2.48 12.98 3.20
C THR A 68 3.62 13.14 2.21
N SER A 69 3.78 14.36 1.69
CA SER A 69 4.88 14.77 0.83
C SER A 69 5.80 15.76 1.56
N GLY A 70 7.12 15.65 1.31
CA GLY A 70 8.12 16.54 1.92
C GLY A 70 8.12 17.97 1.38
N ASN A 71 7.19 18.33 0.49
CA ASN A 71 7.08 19.64 -0.14
C ASN A 71 6.04 20.56 0.53
N LYS A 72 5.45 20.15 1.66
CA LYS A 72 4.50 20.96 2.44
C LYS A 72 5.25 21.67 3.55
N GLU A 73 5.03 22.98 3.70
CA GLU A 73 5.55 23.75 4.82
C GLU A 73 4.78 23.41 6.10
N LEU A 74 5.50 23.10 7.18
CA LEU A 74 4.90 22.70 8.45
C LEU A 74 4.68 23.91 9.38
N PRO A 75 3.59 23.95 10.17
CA PRO A 75 2.57 22.89 10.31
C PRO A 75 1.58 22.85 9.14
N TYR A 76 1.26 21.65 8.66
CA TYR A 76 0.29 21.43 7.59
C TYR A 76 -0.80 20.45 8.01
N ARG A 77 -2.05 20.75 7.68
CA ARG A 77 -3.19 19.84 7.88
C ARG A 77 -3.47 19.09 6.58
N PHE A 78 -3.11 17.81 6.56
CA PHE A 78 -3.40 16.92 5.44
C PHE A 78 -4.90 16.57 5.37
N THR A 79 -5.39 16.40 4.15
CA THR A 79 -6.77 16.08 3.79
C THR A 79 -6.82 15.00 2.69
N GLU A 80 -8.01 14.52 2.34
CA GLU A 80 -8.22 13.59 1.21
C GLU A 80 -7.82 14.17 -0.16
N ALA A 81 -7.61 15.48 -0.25
CA ALA A 81 -7.13 16.14 -1.46
C ALA A 81 -5.59 16.07 -1.63
N ASP A 82 -4.86 15.64 -0.59
CA ASP A 82 -3.40 15.62 -0.60
C ASP A 82 -2.84 14.30 -1.14
N TRP A 83 -1.76 14.41 -1.91
CA TRP A 83 -1.11 13.29 -2.57
C TRP A 83 0.41 13.47 -2.59
N ASN A 84 1.13 12.37 -2.37
CA ASN A 84 2.57 12.31 -2.47
C ASN A 84 3.04 11.98 -3.91
N ASP A 85 2.54 12.71 -4.90
CA ASP A 85 2.94 12.52 -6.31
C ASP A 85 4.44 12.78 -6.52
N ALA A 86 5.06 13.58 -5.65
CA ALA A 86 6.51 13.81 -5.64
C ALA A 86 7.32 12.51 -5.51
N ALA A 87 6.80 11.50 -4.80
CA ALA A 87 7.44 10.20 -4.72
C ALA A 87 7.47 9.50 -6.09
N LEU A 88 6.36 9.53 -6.85
CA LEU A 88 6.30 8.98 -8.21
C LEU A 88 7.29 9.71 -9.14
N THR A 89 7.33 11.04 -9.08
CA THR A 89 8.27 11.85 -9.87
C THR A 89 9.72 11.53 -9.54
N ALA A 90 10.06 11.45 -8.25
CA ALA A 90 11.42 11.18 -7.80
C ALA A 90 11.88 9.78 -8.20
N VAL A 91 11.02 8.76 -8.03
CA VAL A 91 11.32 7.39 -8.47
C VAL A 91 11.52 7.31 -9.98
N LYS A 92 10.67 7.98 -10.77
CA LYS A 92 10.83 8.03 -12.23
C LYS A 92 12.16 8.66 -12.65
N LYS A 93 12.63 9.67 -11.91
CA LYS A 93 13.90 10.36 -12.16
C LYS A 93 15.12 9.52 -11.78
N LEU A 94 15.07 8.87 -10.62
CA LEU A 94 16.20 8.12 -10.06
C LEU A 94 16.30 6.69 -10.60
N GLY A 95 15.18 6.09 -11.03
CA GLY A 95 15.14 4.71 -11.48
C GLY A 95 15.66 3.76 -10.39
N LYS A 96 16.60 2.88 -10.74
CA LYS A 96 17.18 1.88 -9.82
C LYS A 96 18.03 2.49 -8.70
N GLU A 97 18.43 3.75 -8.83
CA GLU A 97 19.11 4.51 -7.77
C GLU A 97 18.14 5.04 -6.70
N SER A 98 16.83 4.77 -6.84
CA SER A 98 15.84 5.17 -5.86
C SER A 98 16.06 4.43 -4.53
N PRO A 99 16.17 5.14 -3.40
CA PRO A 99 16.28 4.49 -2.10
C PRO A 99 14.99 3.73 -1.77
N SER A 100 15.12 2.59 -1.09
CA SER A 100 13.98 1.70 -0.80
C SER A 100 12.77 2.39 -0.12
N PRO A 101 12.94 3.32 0.85
CA PRO A 101 11.81 4.06 1.42
C PRO A 101 11.05 4.92 0.39
N LEU A 102 11.75 5.48 -0.60
CA LEU A 102 11.14 6.24 -1.67
C LEU A 102 10.35 5.33 -2.61
N ILE A 103 10.90 4.15 -2.95
CA ILE A 103 10.20 3.13 -3.73
C ILE A 103 8.92 2.69 -3.01
N TYR A 104 8.99 2.48 -1.69
CA TYR A 104 7.82 2.15 -0.87
C TYR A 104 6.74 3.23 -0.94
N ALA A 105 7.11 4.50 -0.79
CA ALA A 105 6.17 5.62 -0.87
C ALA A 105 5.51 5.68 -2.26
N ALA A 106 6.30 5.63 -3.33
CA ALA A 106 5.81 5.62 -4.69
C ALA A 106 4.87 4.43 -4.98
N ARG A 107 5.21 3.25 -4.47
CA ARG A 107 4.37 2.04 -4.55
C ARG A 107 2.99 2.27 -3.92
N LYS A 108 2.95 2.86 -2.73
CA LYS A 108 1.70 3.15 -2.01
C LYS A 108 0.84 4.17 -2.74
N VAL A 109 1.46 5.25 -3.24
CA VAL A 109 0.78 6.26 -4.07
C VAL A 109 0.21 5.62 -5.34
N ALA A 110 1.00 4.82 -6.06
CA ALA A 110 0.57 4.19 -7.32
C ALA A 110 -0.64 3.27 -7.15
N GLY A 111 -0.62 2.41 -6.12
CA GLY A 111 -1.74 1.51 -5.82
C GLY A 111 -3.01 2.28 -5.44
N GLU A 112 -2.91 3.27 -4.57
CA GLU A 112 -4.07 4.06 -4.15
C GLU A 112 -4.63 4.95 -5.28
N ARG A 113 -3.76 5.53 -6.12
CA ARG A 113 -4.20 6.24 -7.32
C ARG A 113 -4.98 5.33 -8.26
N ALA A 114 -4.52 4.09 -8.47
CA ALA A 114 -5.24 3.11 -9.29
C ALA A 114 -6.61 2.74 -8.69
N PHE A 115 -6.69 2.63 -7.37
CA PHE A 115 -7.93 2.37 -6.64
C PHE A 115 -8.99 3.45 -6.90
N TRP A 116 -8.64 4.73 -6.73
CA TRP A 116 -9.59 5.82 -6.97
C TRP A 116 -9.88 6.04 -8.45
N LYS A 117 -8.89 5.86 -9.33
CA LYS A 117 -9.11 5.91 -10.78
C LYS A 117 -10.13 4.86 -11.24
N PHE A 118 -10.05 3.64 -10.70
CA PHE A 118 -11.03 2.60 -11.00
C PHE A 118 -12.45 3.01 -10.60
N ARG A 119 -12.64 3.61 -9.41
CA ARG A 119 -13.94 4.15 -8.98
C ARG A 119 -14.52 5.10 -10.03
N ASP A 120 -13.71 6.05 -10.46
CA ASP A 120 -14.13 7.12 -11.36
C ASP A 120 -14.43 6.60 -12.78
N GLU A 121 -13.67 5.62 -13.26
CA GLU A 121 -13.83 5.06 -14.61
C GLU A 121 -14.90 3.96 -14.70
N ARG A 122 -15.10 3.19 -13.63
CA ARG A 122 -15.98 2.00 -13.65
C ARG A 122 -17.30 2.20 -12.91
N SER A 123 -17.37 3.17 -11.99
CA SER A 123 -18.55 3.43 -11.15
C SER A 123 -19.15 2.14 -10.54
N PRO A 124 -18.37 1.35 -9.77
CA PRO A 124 -18.84 0.09 -9.22
C PRO A 124 -20.01 0.31 -8.25
N SER A 125 -20.87 -0.71 -8.10
CA SER A 125 -22.00 -0.68 -7.17
C SER A 125 -21.60 -0.77 -5.70
N PHE A 126 -20.38 -1.24 -5.40
CA PHE A 126 -19.86 -1.34 -4.04
C PHE A 126 -19.18 -0.04 -3.58
N THR A 127 -19.17 0.17 -2.27
CA THR A 127 -18.44 1.27 -1.65
C THR A 127 -16.93 1.01 -1.65
N MET A 128 -16.13 2.08 -1.73
CA MET A 128 -14.68 2.01 -1.77
C MET A 128 -14.08 2.89 -0.68
N THR A 129 -13.13 2.35 0.09
CA THR A 129 -12.46 3.07 1.19
C THR A 129 -10.96 2.77 1.18
N ALA A 130 -10.14 3.81 1.25
CA ALA A 130 -8.72 3.67 1.54
C ALA A 130 -8.45 3.99 3.01
N LEU A 131 -7.67 3.15 3.68
CA LEU A 131 -7.15 3.43 5.02
C LEU A 131 -5.67 3.82 4.90
N ASN A 132 -5.28 4.93 5.52
CA ASN A 132 -3.92 5.45 5.49
C ASN A 132 -3.30 5.46 6.91
N PRO A 133 -2.95 4.30 7.49
CA PRO A 133 -2.32 4.26 8.80
C PRO A 133 -0.99 5.00 8.82
N THR A 134 -0.65 5.51 10.00
CA THR A 134 0.67 6.04 10.33
C THR A 134 1.57 4.89 10.81
N PHE A 135 2.34 5.12 11.88
CA PHE A 135 3.13 4.09 12.51
C PHE A 135 2.23 3.22 13.41
N VAL A 136 1.99 1.97 13.00
CA VAL A 136 1.19 1.02 13.77
C VAL A 136 2.06 0.37 14.83
N MET A 137 1.65 0.45 16.09
CA MET A 137 2.33 -0.17 17.22
C MET A 137 1.36 -1.00 18.05
N GLY A 138 1.83 -2.13 18.58
CA GLY A 138 1.05 -3.00 19.46
C GLY A 138 1.48 -4.46 19.39
N PRO A 139 0.85 -5.33 20.22
CA PRO A 139 1.09 -6.77 20.18
C PRO A 139 0.77 -7.33 18.80
N GLN A 140 1.69 -8.12 18.23
CA GLN A 140 1.46 -8.82 16.97
C GLN A 140 0.81 -10.18 17.25
N PRO A 141 -0.45 -10.42 16.83
CA PRO A 141 -1.10 -11.71 17.04
C PRO A 141 -0.38 -12.82 16.27
N GLY A 142 -0.30 -14.02 16.86
CA GLY A 142 0.36 -15.17 16.26
C GLY A 142 1.89 -15.13 16.26
N LEU A 143 2.48 -14.24 17.07
CA LEU A 143 3.93 -14.19 17.22
C LEU A 143 4.43 -15.31 18.14
N GLU A 144 5.05 -16.35 17.57
CA GLU A 144 5.61 -17.47 18.34
C GLU A 144 6.98 -17.13 18.95
N THR A 145 7.81 -16.39 18.23
CA THR A 145 9.17 -16.03 18.63
C THR A 145 9.50 -14.60 18.23
N ILE A 146 10.39 -13.98 18.98
CA ILE A 146 10.79 -12.58 18.77
C ILE A 146 11.52 -12.36 17.43
N SER A 147 12.15 -13.41 16.91
CA SER A 147 12.79 -13.43 15.59
C SER A 147 11.81 -13.27 14.43
N LYS A 148 10.50 -13.51 14.65
CA LYS A 148 9.43 -13.37 13.66
C LYS A 148 8.74 -12.01 13.71
N ILE A 149 9.18 -11.07 14.56
CA ILE A 149 8.62 -9.72 14.58
C ILE A 149 8.89 -9.07 13.22
N GLY A 150 7.82 -8.65 12.56
CA GLY A 150 7.83 -8.00 11.25
C GLY A 150 7.33 -6.57 11.31
N GLY A 151 7.34 -5.90 10.16
CA GLY A 151 6.74 -4.59 9.98
C GLY A 151 7.29 -3.51 10.93
N THR A 152 6.40 -2.60 11.35
CA THR A 152 6.71 -1.47 12.23
C THR A 152 7.09 -1.89 13.65
N THR A 153 6.51 -2.99 14.16
CA THR A 153 6.82 -3.52 15.50
C THR A 153 8.28 -3.97 15.63
N ARG A 154 8.94 -4.36 14.52
CA ARG A 154 10.37 -4.72 14.52
C ARG A 154 11.24 -3.54 14.94
N PHE A 155 10.94 -2.34 14.45
CA PHE A 155 11.69 -1.14 14.79
C PHE A 155 11.58 -0.83 16.29
N ILE A 156 10.38 -0.99 16.85
CA ILE A 156 10.13 -0.82 18.29
C ILE A 156 11.00 -1.80 19.09
N TRP A 157 10.98 -3.08 18.71
CA TRP A 157 11.80 -4.10 19.36
C TRP A 157 13.30 -3.82 19.27
N GLN A 158 13.80 -3.35 18.12
CA GLN A 158 15.21 -2.99 17.95
C GLN A 158 15.65 -1.91 18.94
N VAL A 159 14.83 -0.86 19.10
CA VAL A 159 15.08 0.21 20.07
C VAL A 159 15.10 -0.35 21.50
N PHE A 160 14.07 -1.09 21.91
CA PHE A 160 13.97 -1.59 23.27
C PHE A 160 15.02 -2.65 23.64
N SER A 161 15.50 -3.43 22.65
CA SER A 161 16.52 -4.45 22.87
C SER A 161 17.95 -3.92 22.76
N GLY A 162 18.14 -2.61 22.58
CA GLY A 162 19.46 -1.99 22.48
C GLY A 162 20.22 -2.37 21.22
N GLN A 163 19.52 -2.77 20.15
CA GLN A 163 20.14 -3.03 18.85
C GLN A 163 20.53 -1.72 18.17
N GLU A 164 21.55 -1.78 17.31
CA GLU A 164 21.94 -0.65 16.50
C GLU A 164 20.79 -0.23 15.57
N ILE A 165 20.40 1.04 15.66
CA ILE A 165 19.37 1.62 14.81
C ILE A 165 20.05 2.06 13.51
N PRO A 166 19.61 1.57 12.33
CA PRO A 166 20.15 2.03 11.06
C PRO A 166 20.10 3.57 10.98
N LYS A 167 21.20 4.18 10.53
CA LYS A 167 21.23 5.62 10.30
C LYS A 167 20.19 6.02 9.25
N PRO A 168 19.57 7.21 9.36
CA PRO A 168 18.55 7.70 8.43
C PRO A 168 19.01 7.69 6.96
#